data_AF-A0A925AWW9-F1
#
_entry.id   AF-A0A925AWW9-F1
#
_cell.length_a   1.000
_cell.length_b   1.000
_cell.length_c   1.000
_cell.angle_alpha   90.00
_cell.angle_beta   90.00
_cell.angle_gamma   90.00
#
_symmetry.space_group_name_H-M   'P 1'
#
loop_
_entity.id
_entity.type
_entity.pdbx_description
1 polymer ?
#
loop_
_entity_poly.entity_id
_entity_poly.type
_entity_poly.pdbx_seq_one_letter_code
_entity_poly.pdbx_strand_id
1 'polypeptide(L)'
;MARSATRRTAPTTFRHPVRIEVRRPEFQPLASVGQLDVQKLARAARAEIELGYFRTRCCRQFVRAIVRRGMVTELALDPCSDRNPERAPPELVRLLNMARRRVARTGGKPLRFPIPLADFLSSSASARIRTITCVEICVFGWWCFYCCNRPEDAGDWICGKDVIIVDTF
;
A
#
# COMPACT_ATOMS: atom_id res chain seq x y z
N MET A 1 -37.37 34.71 21.35
CA MET A 1 -37.11 33.31 20.95
C MET A 1 -35.64 33.02 21.16
N ALA A 2 -35.28 32.23 22.19
CA ALA A 2 -33.88 31.91 22.50
C ALA A 2 -33.46 30.63 21.76
N ARG A 3 -32.41 30.71 20.94
CA ARG A 3 -31.80 29.55 20.28
C ARG A 3 -31.04 28.74 21.33
N SER A 4 -31.56 27.56 21.65
CA SER A 4 -30.86 26.60 22.52
C SER A 4 -29.65 26.04 21.78
N ALA A 5 -28.44 26.45 22.18
CA ALA A 5 -27.20 25.91 21.65
C ALA A 5 -26.94 24.55 22.28
N THR A 6 -27.06 23.47 21.50
CA THR A 6 -26.74 22.12 21.94
C THR A 6 -25.25 22.03 22.24
N ARG A 7 -24.87 22.04 23.52
CA ARG A 7 -23.49 21.91 23.98
C ARG A 7 -23.01 20.49 23.64
N ARG A 8 -22.17 20.35 22.62
CA ARG A 8 -21.51 19.07 22.29
C ARG A 8 -20.64 18.66 23.47
N THR A 9 -21.00 17.56 24.13
CA THR A 9 -20.19 16.96 25.19
C THR A 9 -18.84 16.55 24.61
N ALA A 10 -17.74 17.02 25.21
CA ALA A 10 -16.41 16.64 24.76
C ALA A 10 -16.17 15.14 25.02
N PRO A 11 -15.51 14.42 24.08
CA PRO A 11 -15.19 13.01 24.28
C PRO A 11 -14.20 12.84 25.44
N THR A 12 -14.44 11.84 26.29
CA THR A 12 -13.48 11.41 27.32
C THR A 12 -12.49 10.41 26.73
N THR A 13 -11.20 10.65 26.90
CA THR A 13 -10.14 9.78 26.37
C THR A 13 -9.46 9.00 27.50
N PHE A 14 -9.13 7.73 27.24
CA PHE A 14 -8.35 6.90 28.16
C PHE A 14 -7.43 5.97 27.39
N ARG A 15 -6.33 5.52 28.02
CA ARG A 15 -5.35 4.63 27.39
C ARG A 15 -5.65 3.18 27.74
N HIS A 16 -5.74 2.32 26.73
CA HIS A 16 -5.93 0.88 26.92
C HIS A 16 -5.06 0.09 25.94
N PRO A 17 -4.36 -0.99 26.37
CA PRO A 17 -3.62 -1.84 25.46
C PRO A 17 -4.57 -2.62 24.56
N VAL A 18 -4.38 -2.53 23.24
CA VAL A 18 -5.13 -3.33 22.26
C VAL A 18 -4.22 -4.40 21.65
N ARG A 19 -4.75 -5.62 21.51
CA ARG A 19 -4.06 -6.66 20.74
C ARG A 19 -4.16 -6.32 19.26
N ILE A 20 -3.01 -6.35 18.60
CA ILE A 20 -2.90 -6.03 17.17
C ILE A 20 -2.40 -7.28 16.44
N GLU A 21 -3.18 -7.71 15.46
CA GLU A 21 -2.73 -8.73 14.51
C GLU A 21 -2.11 -8.04 13.30
N VAL A 22 -0.94 -8.53 12.89
CA VAL A 22 -0.22 -8.00 11.74
C VAL A 22 -0.02 -9.11 10.73
N ARG A 23 -0.46 -8.89 9.49
CA ARG A 23 -0.30 -9.85 8.38
C ARG A 23 0.38 -9.21 7.20
N ARG A 24 1.14 -10.03 6.46
CA ARG A 24 1.68 -9.67 5.15
C ARG A 24 0.74 -10.23 4.09
N PRO A 25 0.13 -9.40 3.24
CA PRO A 25 -0.70 -9.91 2.15
C PRO A 25 0.16 -10.64 1.13
N GLU A 26 -0.43 -11.65 0.49
CA GLU A 26 0.20 -12.34 -0.62
C GLU A 26 0.00 -11.55 -1.92
N PHE A 27 1.07 -11.42 -2.69
CA PHE A 27 1.02 -10.83 -4.02
C PHE A 27 0.60 -11.87 -5.05
N GLN A 28 -0.43 -11.55 -5.83
CA GLN A 28 -0.95 -12.38 -6.91
C GLN A 28 -0.60 -11.73 -8.26
N PRO A 29 0.34 -12.32 -9.04
CA PRO A 29 0.65 -11.81 -10.37
C PRO A 29 -0.53 -12.03 -11.33
N LEU A 30 -0.74 -11.09 -12.25
CA LEU A 30 -1.71 -11.27 -13.34
C LEU A 30 -1.12 -12.20 -14.42
N ALA A 31 -1.94 -13.11 -14.93
CA ALA A 31 -1.55 -14.01 -16.03
C ALA A 31 -1.16 -13.25 -17.31
N SER A 32 -1.76 -12.07 -17.52
CA SER A 32 -1.47 -11.18 -18.65
C SER A 32 -0.02 -10.69 -18.67
N VAL A 33 0.68 -10.66 -17.53
CA VAL A 33 2.08 -10.21 -17.47
C VAL A 33 3.00 -11.09 -18.32
N GLY A 34 2.73 -12.40 -18.37
CA GLY A 34 3.50 -13.34 -19.20
C GLY A 34 3.24 -13.20 -20.71
N GLN A 35 2.21 -12.45 -21.09
CA GLN A 35 1.78 -12.26 -22.48
C GLN A 35 2.15 -10.88 -23.03
N LEU A 36 2.87 -10.07 -22.25
CA LEU A 36 3.25 -8.73 -22.66
C LEU A 36 4.29 -8.74 -23.78
N ASP A 37 4.02 -7.99 -24.84
CA ASP A 37 5.00 -7.73 -25.90
C ASP A 37 6.06 -6.74 -25.41
N VAL A 38 7.16 -7.29 -24.89
CA VAL A 38 8.28 -6.52 -24.37
C VAL A 38 8.91 -5.62 -25.43
N GLN A 39 8.93 -6.05 -26.70
CA GLN A 39 9.54 -5.26 -27.78
C GLN A 39 8.71 -4.02 -28.07
N LYS A 40 7.37 -4.15 -28.09
CA LYS A 40 6.46 -3.02 -28.25
C LYS A 40 6.55 -2.05 -27.08
N LEU A 41 6.59 -2.57 -25.85
CA LEU A 41 6.73 -1.75 -24.64
C LEU A 41 8.10 -1.06 -24.53
N ALA A 42 9.16 -1.67 -25.06
CA ALA A 42 10.49 -1.06 -25.10
C ALA A 42 10.54 0.22 -25.96
N ARG A 43 9.73 0.27 -27.03
CA ARG A 43 9.64 1.41 -27.95
C ARG A 43 8.66 2.48 -27.48
N ALA A 44 7.78 2.16 -26.54
CA ALA A 44 6.78 3.10 -26.04
C ALA A 44 7.45 4.28 -25.31
N ALA A 45 7.00 5.50 -25.61
CA ALA A 45 7.46 6.70 -24.91
C ALA A 45 7.09 6.62 -23.40
N ARG A 46 5.88 6.15 -23.12
CA ARG A 46 5.39 5.80 -21.79
C ARG A 46 4.35 4.67 -21.91
N ALA A 47 4.36 3.73 -20.98
CA ALA A 47 3.33 2.72 -20.83
C ALA A 47 3.08 2.45 -19.34
N GLU A 48 1.86 2.04 -19.00
CA GLU A 48 1.52 1.57 -17.67
C GLU A 48 1.10 0.10 -17.78
N ILE A 49 1.64 -0.73 -16.91
CA ILE A 49 1.45 -2.18 -16.97
C ILE A 49 0.94 -2.64 -15.62
N GLU A 50 -0.25 -3.22 -15.57
CA GLU A 50 -0.77 -3.88 -14.38
C GLU A 50 -0.04 -5.21 -14.17
N LEU A 51 0.65 -5.34 -13.04
CA LEU A 51 1.49 -6.50 -12.74
C LEU A 51 0.76 -7.58 -11.94
N GLY A 52 -0.23 -7.18 -11.16
CA GLY A 52 -0.79 -8.02 -10.11
C GLY A 52 -1.48 -7.21 -9.04
N TYR A 53 -1.89 -7.90 -8.00
CA TYR A 53 -2.52 -7.28 -6.85
C TYR A 53 -2.14 -7.97 -5.55
N PHE A 54 -2.16 -7.22 -4.46
CA PHE A 54 -2.18 -7.80 -3.13
C PHE A 54 -3.62 -8.16 -2.77
N ARG A 55 -3.83 -9.42 -2.39
CA ARG A 55 -5.14 -9.88 -1.90
C ARG A 55 -5.27 -9.52 -0.43
N THR A 56 -6.26 -8.71 -0.10
CA THR A 56 -6.62 -8.38 1.29
C THR A 56 -8.05 -8.85 1.57
N ARG A 57 -8.49 -8.73 2.82
CA ARG A 57 -9.88 -9.05 3.17
C ARG A 57 -10.89 -8.05 2.61
N CYS A 58 -10.49 -6.81 2.36
CA CYS A 58 -11.40 -5.73 1.97
C CYS A 58 -11.33 -5.36 0.48
N CYS A 59 -10.21 -5.59 -0.20
CA CYS A 59 -10.01 -5.16 -1.59
C CYS A 59 -8.88 -5.93 -2.30
N ARG A 60 -8.74 -5.71 -3.61
CA ARG A 60 -7.53 -6.05 -4.37
C ARG A 60 -6.77 -4.77 -4.61
N GLN A 61 -5.58 -4.65 -4.04
CA GLN A 61 -4.73 -3.49 -4.29
C GLN A 61 -3.78 -3.78 -5.45
N PHE A 62 -4.03 -3.14 -6.60
CA PHE A 62 -3.25 -3.37 -7.80
C PHE A 62 -1.89 -2.68 -7.75
N VAL A 63 -0.90 -3.34 -8.35
CA VAL A 63 0.45 -2.82 -8.55
C VAL A 63 0.65 -2.59 -10.06
N ARG A 64 1.05 -1.38 -10.43
CA ARG A 64 1.36 -1.00 -11.81
C ARG A 64 2.85 -0.68 -11.94
N ALA A 65 3.47 -1.11 -13.02
CA ALA A 65 4.77 -0.59 -13.45
C ALA A 65 4.55 0.58 -14.41
N ILE A 66 5.24 1.69 -14.14
CA ILE A 66 5.38 2.80 -15.08
C ILE A 66 6.63 2.54 -15.91
N VAL A 67 6.45 2.37 -17.22
CA VAL A 67 7.53 2.13 -18.18
C VAL A 67 7.74 3.37 -19.02
N ARG A 68 8.99 3.78 -19.21
CA ARG A 68 9.40 4.86 -20.11
C ARG A 68 10.59 4.42 -20.92
N ARG A 69 10.47 4.43 -22.25
CA ARG A 69 11.56 4.07 -23.18
C ARG A 69 12.23 2.72 -22.82
N GLY A 70 11.41 1.71 -22.53
CA GLY A 70 11.87 0.37 -22.15
C GLY A 70 12.45 0.19 -20.75
N MET A 71 12.35 1.22 -19.91
CA MET A 71 12.77 1.17 -18.51
C MET A 71 11.55 1.23 -17.59
N VAL A 72 11.44 0.34 -16.62
CA VAL A 72 10.54 0.50 -15.48
C VAL A 72 11.12 1.61 -14.60
N THR A 73 10.39 2.69 -14.44
CA THR A 73 10.83 3.87 -13.69
C THR A 73 10.18 3.98 -12.33
N GLU A 74 9.01 3.37 -12.13
CA GLU A 74 8.25 3.44 -10.87
C GLU A 74 7.34 2.22 -10.73
N LEU A 75 7.05 1.83 -9.49
CA LEU A 75 5.91 0.99 -9.16
C LEU A 75 4.82 1.82 -8.47
N ALA A 76 3.70 1.98 -9.14
CA ALA A 76 2.53 2.61 -8.57
C ALA A 76 1.63 1.56 -7.88
N LEU A 77 1.05 1.96 -6.76
CA LEU A 77 0.00 1.23 -6.06
C LEU A 77 -1.30 1.97 -6.23
N ASP A 78 -2.33 1.27 -6.71
CA ASP A 78 -3.67 1.84 -6.81
C ASP A 78 -4.31 1.90 -5.42
N PRO A 79 -5.06 2.97 -5.09
CA PRO A 79 -5.85 2.97 -3.87
C PRO A 79 -6.99 1.96 -3.97
N CYS A 80 -7.36 1.34 -2.85
CA CYS A 80 -8.48 0.39 -2.80
C CYS A 80 -9.87 1.03 -2.94
N SER A 81 -9.95 2.35 -3.07
CA SER A 81 -11.21 3.05 -3.32
C SER A 81 -10.95 4.31 -4.12
N ASP A 82 -11.98 4.77 -4.85
CA ASP A 82 -11.94 6.03 -5.60
C ASP A 82 -11.89 7.28 -4.69
N ARG A 83 -11.94 7.11 -3.37
CA ARG A 83 -11.64 8.21 -2.45
C ARG A 83 -10.13 8.45 -2.45
N ASN A 84 -9.75 9.72 -2.54
CA ASN A 84 -8.36 10.13 -2.44
C ASN A 84 -7.69 9.44 -1.24
N PRO A 85 -6.52 8.80 -1.43
CA PRO A 85 -5.81 8.17 -0.34
C PRO A 85 -5.51 9.23 0.72
N GLU A 86 -6.13 9.09 1.88
CA GLU A 86 -5.92 9.98 3.00
C GLU A 86 -4.60 9.61 3.68
N ARG A 87 -3.76 10.61 3.97
CA ARG A 87 -2.52 10.37 4.71
C ARG A 87 -2.87 9.82 6.09
N ALA A 88 -2.21 8.71 6.45
CA ALA A 88 -2.40 8.13 7.76
C ALA A 88 -2.02 9.12 8.88
N PRO A 89 -2.82 9.26 9.95
CA PRO A 89 -2.48 10.12 11.08
C PRO A 89 -1.18 9.66 11.76
N PRO A 90 -0.44 10.56 12.43
CA PRO A 90 0.90 10.25 12.98
C PRO A 90 0.92 9.04 13.93
N GLU A 91 -0.14 8.85 14.71
CA GLU A 91 -0.29 7.71 15.62
C GLU A 91 -0.41 6.38 14.87
N LEU A 92 -1.17 6.38 13.77
CA LEU A 92 -1.29 5.22 12.89
C LEU A 92 0.04 4.96 12.15
N VAL A 93 0.75 5.99 11.72
CA VAL A 93 2.09 5.85 11.11
C VAL A 93 3.07 5.20 12.09
N ARG A 94 3.05 5.57 13.37
CA ARG A 94 3.88 4.90 14.40
C ARG A 94 3.52 3.42 14.52
N LEU A 95 2.23 3.10 14.55
CA LEU A 95 1.75 1.73 14.61
C LEU A 95 2.17 0.91 13.38
N LEU A 96 2.00 1.48 12.19
CA LEU A 96 2.40 0.89 10.91
C LEU A 96 3.91 0.68 10.83
N ASN A 97 4.71 1.61 11.36
CA ASN A 97 6.17 1.46 11.42
C ASN A 97 6.60 0.34 12.40
N MET A 98 5.92 0.21 13.55
CA MET A 98 6.15 -0.91 14.47
C MET A 98 5.74 -2.24 13.83
N ALA A 99 4.61 -2.28 13.14
CA ALA A 99 4.13 -3.44 12.41
C ALA A 99 5.09 -3.83 11.28
N ARG A 100 5.55 -2.85 10.49
CA ARG A 100 6.60 -3.00 9.48
C ARG A 100 7.84 -3.65 10.06
N ARG A 101 8.37 -3.18 11.19
CA ARG A 101 9.58 -3.79 11.79
C ARG A 101 9.39 -5.25 12.17
N ARG A 102 8.17 -5.67 12.52
CA ARG A 102 7.85 -7.06 12.84
C ARG A 102 7.72 -7.94 11.59
N VAL A 103 7.18 -7.39 10.49
CA VAL A 103 6.93 -8.12 9.23
C VAL A 103 8.11 -8.04 8.25
N ALA A 104 8.90 -6.97 8.30
CA ALA A 104 10.00 -6.70 7.36
C ALA A 104 11.22 -7.61 7.55
N ARG A 105 11.25 -8.46 8.58
CA ARG A 105 12.30 -9.48 8.76
C ARG A 105 12.39 -10.49 7.60
N THR A 106 11.42 -10.48 6.68
CA THR A 106 11.39 -11.30 5.46
C THR A 106 11.38 -10.48 4.15
N GLY A 107 11.76 -9.20 4.18
CA GLY A 107 11.82 -8.34 2.99
C GLY A 107 13.13 -8.47 2.20
N GLY A 108 13.05 -8.52 0.86
CA GLY A 108 14.22 -8.47 -0.03
C GLY A 108 14.84 -7.06 -0.13
N LYS A 109 16.03 -6.96 -0.75
CA LYS A 109 16.71 -5.67 -1.00
C LYS A 109 15.76 -4.70 -1.75
N PRO A 110 15.71 -3.41 -1.36
CA PRO A 110 14.89 -2.43 -2.06
C PRO A 110 15.27 -2.36 -3.55
N LEU A 111 14.25 -2.28 -4.42
CA LEU A 111 14.45 -2.09 -5.84
C LEU A 111 15.05 -0.72 -6.09
N ARG A 112 16.03 -0.65 -6.99
CA ARG A 112 16.58 0.60 -7.50
C ARG A 112 16.03 0.82 -8.90
N PHE A 113 15.22 1.85 -9.07
CA PHE A 113 14.77 2.30 -10.38
C PHE A 113 15.76 3.33 -10.96
N PRO A 114 15.83 3.49 -12.30
CA PRO A 114 15.11 2.72 -13.32
C PRO A 114 15.73 1.33 -13.59
N ILE A 115 14.92 0.37 -14.02
CA ILE A 115 15.32 -1.01 -14.33
C ILE A 115 14.91 -1.34 -15.76
N PRO A 116 15.72 -2.02 -16.59
CA PRO A 116 15.28 -2.51 -17.89
C PRO A 116 14.03 -3.40 -17.78
N LEU A 117 13.02 -3.16 -18.63
CA LEU A 117 11.76 -3.91 -18.60
C LEU A 117 11.98 -5.41 -18.79
N ALA A 118 12.89 -5.81 -19.68
CA ALA A 118 13.23 -7.20 -19.90
C ALA A 118 13.76 -7.87 -18.62
N ASP A 119 14.65 -7.19 -17.89
CA ASP A 119 15.21 -7.68 -16.62
C ASP A 119 14.17 -7.72 -15.50
N PHE A 120 13.25 -6.76 -15.51
CA PHE A 120 12.17 -6.68 -14.55
C PHE A 120 11.18 -7.85 -14.69
N LEU A 121 10.87 -8.24 -15.93
CA LEU A 121 9.95 -9.35 -16.23
C LEU A 121 10.63 -10.72 -16.19
N SER A 122 11.93 -10.81 -16.52
CA SER A 122 12.68 -12.08 -16.54
C SER A 122 12.99 -12.62 -15.15
N SER A 123 13.27 -11.74 -14.19
CA SER A 123 13.18 -12.13 -12.79
C SER A 123 11.71 -12.13 -12.42
N SER A 124 11.20 -13.17 -11.76
CA SER A 124 9.80 -13.24 -11.33
C SER A 124 9.38 -11.90 -10.71
N ALA A 125 8.56 -11.12 -11.41
CA ALA A 125 8.16 -9.77 -10.98
C ALA A 125 7.58 -9.83 -9.56
N SER A 126 6.97 -10.95 -9.18
CA SER A 126 6.55 -11.29 -7.82
C SER A 126 7.67 -11.22 -6.77
N ALA A 127 8.89 -11.70 -7.05
CA ALA A 127 10.04 -11.60 -6.15
C ALA A 127 10.53 -10.16 -5.96
N ARG A 128 10.43 -9.34 -7.01
CA ARG A 128 10.76 -7.91 -6.94
C ARG A 128 9.66 -7.12 -6.23
N ILE A 129 8.40 -7.47 -6.43
CA ILE A 129 7.24 -6.83 -5.77
C ILE A 129 7.20 -7.17 -4.26
N ARG A 130 7.91 -8.20 -3.79
CA ARG A 130 8.16 -8.42 -2.35
C ARG A 130 8.92 -7.27 -1.67
N THR A 131 9.45 -6.27 -2.39
CA THR A 131 9.98 -5.06 -1.76
C THR A 131 8.89 -4.09 -1.32
N ILE A 132 7.70 -4.16 -1.92
CA ILE A 132 6.55 -3.41 -1.43
C ILE A 132 6.15 -3.99 -0.09
N THR A 133 6.18 -3.15 0.94
CA THR A 133 5.81 -3.56 2.29
C THR A 133 4.37 -3.18 2.54
N CYS A 134 3.50 -4.15 2.37
CA CYS A 134 2.10 -4.03 2.72
C CYS A 134 1.84 -4.71 4.06
N VAL A 135 1.00 -4.07 4.86
CA VAL A 135 0.68 -4.49 6.22
C VAL A 135 -0.83 -4.43 6.39
N GLU A 136 -1.40 -5.55 6.81
CA GLU A 136 -2.77 -5.61 7.33
C GLU A 136 -2.70 -5.59 8.86
N ILE A 137 -3.32 -4.59 9.48
CA ILE A 137 -3.44 -4.39 10.92
C ILE A 137 -4.89 -4.63 11.30
N CYS A 138 -5.19 -5.70 12.03
CA CYS A 138 -6.52 -5.93 12.56
C CYS A 138 -6.59 -5.61 14.06
N VAL A 139 -7.56 -4.77 14.43
CA VAL A 139 -7.91 -4.41 15.81
C VAL A 139 -9.14 -5.23 16.21
N PHE A 140 -9.02 -5.97 17.31
CA PHE A 140 -10.06 -6.89 17.83
C PHE A 140 -10.54 -7.98 16.83
N GLY A 141 -9.83 -8.22 15.73
CA GLY A 141 -10.13 -9.29 14.75
C GLY A 141 -11.22 -8.97 13.71
N TRP A 142 -11.84 -7.79 13.77
CA TRP A 142 -12.98 -7.37 12.92
C TRP A 142 -12.73 -6.05 12.19
N TRP A 143 -12.02 -5.09 12.79
CA TRP A 143 -11.61 -3.85 12.12
C TRP A 143 -10.21 -4.03 11.57
N CYS A 144 -10.06 -4.14 10.25
CA CYS A 144 -8.78 -4.35 9.61
C CYS A 144 -8.42 -3.15 8.73
N PHE A 145 -7.24 -2.60 8.99
CA PHE A 145 -6.63 -1.53 8.22
C PHE A 145 -5.57 -2.12 7.33
N TYR A 146 -5.58 -1.71 6.08
CA TYR A 146 -4.61 -2.19 5.13
C TYR A 146 -3.83 -1.01 4.57
N CYS A 147 -2.53 -1.00 4.80
CA CYS A 147 -1.67 0.07 4.32
C CYS A 147 -0.40 -0.50 3.69
N CYS A 148 0.03 0.13 2.60
CA CYS A 148 1.28 -0.18 1.94
C CYS A 148 2.22 1.01 1.98
N ASN A 149 3.50 0.70 2.15
CA ASN A 149 4.58 1.65 2.02
C ASN A 149 5.33 1.34 0.71
N ARG A 150 5.50 2.38 -0.12
CA ARG A 150 6.40 2.30 -1.27
C ARG A 150 7.85 2.35 -0.76
N PRO A 151 8.77 1.56 -1.34
CA PRO A 151 10.15 1.52 -0.87
C PRO A 151 10.91 2.84 -1.07
N GLU A 152 10.47 3.70 -1.98
CA GLU A 152 11.10 5.01 -2.26
C GLU A 152 10.67 6.10 -1.26
N ASP A 153 9.46 5.98 -0.70
CA ASP A 153 8.90 6.94 0.24
C ASP A 153 8.91 6.37 1.65
N ALA A 154 10.06 6.47 2.32
CA ALA A 154 10.21 6.06 3.72
C ALA A 154 9.40 6.98 4.66
N GLY A 155 8.07 6.89 4.63
CA GLY A 155 7.18 7.70 5.45
C GLY A 155 5.74 7.75 4.94
N ASP A 156 5.54 7.68 3.62
CA ASP A 156 4.20 7.75 3.05
C ASP A 156 3.56 6.36 3.02
N TRP A 157 2.55 6.20 3.86
CA TRP A 157 1.69 5.03 3.92
C TRP A 157 0.43 5.32 3.12
N ILE A 158 0.18 4.50 2.10
CA ILE A 158 -1.06 4.53 1.33
C ILE A 158 -1.99 3.49 1.94
N CYS A 159 -3.06 3.94 2.56
CA CYS A 159 -4.05 3.07 3.20
C CYS A 159 -5.29 2.89 2.30
N GLY A 160 -5.79 1.67 2.24
CA GLY A 160 -7.12 1.38 1.70
C GLY A 160 -8.22 1.91 2.62
N LYS A 161 -9.45 1.98 2.09
CA LYS A 161 -10.62 2.54 2.80
C LYS A 161 -10.74 1.91 4.20
N ASP A 162 -10.83 2.82 5.18
CA ASP A 162 -11.01 2.66 6.63
C ASP A 162 -9.83 3.15 7.47
N VAL A 163 -9.08 4.18 7.07
CA VAL A 163 -8.24 4.88 8.06
C VAL A 163 -9.16 5.42 9.15
N ILE A 164 -9.04 4.92 10.39
CA ILE A 164 -9.60 5.61 11.55
C ILE A 164 -8.97 7.00 11.54
N ILE A 165 -9.75 7.98 11.08
CA ILE A 165 -9.45 9.39 11.30
C ILE A 165 -9.63 9.56 12.80
N VAL A 166 -8.52 9.45 13.55
CA VAL A 166 -8.48 10.00 14.89
C VAL A 166 -8.39 11.50 14.64
N ASP A 167 -9.54 12.17 14.63
CA ASP A 167 -9.58 13.63 14.65
C ASP A 167 -8.76 14.07 15.87
N THR A 168 -7.56 14.57 15.62
CA THR A 168 -6.81 15.35 16.60
C THR A 168 -7.62 16.62 16.84
N PHE A 169 -8.39 16.62 17.94
CA PHE A 169 -9.02 17.80 18.51
C PHE A 169 -8.02 18.63 19.32
#